data_AF-K1RYB0-F1
#
_entry.id   AF-K1RYB0-F1
#
_cell.length_a   1.000
_cell.length_b   1.000
_cell.length_c   1.000
_cell.angle_alpha   90.00
_cell.angle_beta   90.00
_cell.angle_gamma   90.00
#
_symmetry.space_group_name_H-M   'P 1'
#
loop_
_entity.id
_entity.type
_entity.pdbx_description
1 polymer ?
#
loop_
_entity_poly.entity_id
_entity_poly.type
_entity_poly.pdbx_seq_one_letter_code
_entity_poly.pdbx_strand_id
1 'polypeptide(L)'
;MKQQSDKTILDKISSSWRMALAILFFIVGGVIYVSYRVKSLYMFNWFNILGLDNYVDYLRSNIGAYRIPNFVKYSLPDGLWLFAYFLVIKTIYGTEMSKVAIISYSALPLIAIGSEILQIFNLVPGVFDIYDLICYICSILIFYYLNTFKL
;
A
#
# COMPACT_ATOMS: atom_id res chain seq x y z
N MET A 1 -10.97 -38.08 -7.07
CA MET A 1 -10.31 -37.53 -5.86
C MET A 1 -8.97 -36.93 -6.25
N LYS A 2 -8.62 -35.79 -5.64
CA LYS A 2 -7.38 -34.99 -5.74
C LYS A 2 -7.18 -34.12 -7.00
N GLN A 3 -7.77 -32.93 -6.94
CA GLN A 3 -7.29 -31.74 -7.68
C GLN A 3 -7.15 -30.53 -6.73
N GLN A 4 -6.87 -30.79 -5.45
CA GLN A 4 -6.85 -29.78 -4.39
C GLN A 4 -5.44 -29.27 -4.05
N SER A 5 -4.42 -29.69 -4.81
CA SER A 5 -3.00 -29.63 -4.43
C SER A 5 -2.19 -28.47 -5.05
N ASP A 6 -2.81 -27.55 -5.81
CA ASP A 6 -2.06 -26.46 -6.49
C ASP A 6 -2.45 -25.04 -6.09
N LYS A 7 -3.35 -24.86 -5.11
CA LYS A 7 -3.79 -23.52 -4.69
C LYS A 7 -2.78 -22.87 -3.75
N THR A 8 -2.37 -21.65 -4.09
CA THR A 8 -1.50 -20.81 -3.25
C THR A 8 -2.24 -20.36 -1.99
N ILE A 9 -1.54 -19.76 -1.02
CA ILE A 9 -2.19 -19.20 0.18
C ILE A 9 -3.28 -18.21 -0.22
N LEU A 10 -2.99 -17.28 -1.13
CA LEU A 10 -3.97 -16.29 -1.58
C LEU A 10 -5.14 -16.90 -2.37
N ASP A 11 -4.96 -18.03 -3.06
CA ASP A 11 -6.05 -18.70 -3.78
C ASP A 11 -7.01 -19.45 -2.84
N LYS A 12 -6.58 -19.76 -1.62
CA LYS A 12 -7.43 -20.34 -0.57
C LYS A 12 -8.28 -19.29 0.14
N ILE A 13 -7.85 -18.02 0.15
CA ILE A 13 -8.61 -16.90 0.71
C ILE A 13 -9.67 -16.46 -0.31
N SER A 14 -10.92 -16.34 0.13
CA SER A 14 -12.00 -15.89 -0.76
C SER A 14 -11.78 -14.44 -1.23
N SER A 15 -12.31 -14.10 -2.39
CA SER A 15 -12.22 -12.74 -2.95
C SER A 15 -12.70 -11.66 -1.98
N SER A 16 -13.80 -11.89 -1.26
CA SER A 16 -14.32 -10.94 -0.27
C SER A 16 -13.35 -10.70 0.88
N TRP A 17 -12.68 -11.75 1.37
CA TRP A 17 -11.67 -11.62 2.42
C TRP A 17 -10.41 -10.91 1.94
N ARG A 18 -9.95 -11.18 0.71
CA ARG A 18 -8.83 -10.43 0.11
C ARG A 18 -9.15 -8.95 -0.02
N MET A 19 -10.38 -8.62 -0.44
CA MET A 19 -10.84 -7.23 -0.52
C MET A 19 -10.93 -6.58 0.87
N ALA A 20 -11.48 -7.27 1.87
CA ALA A 20 -11.53 -6.77 3.23
C ALA A 20 -10.13 -6.48 3.80
N LEU A 21 -9.16 -7.36 3.55
CA LEU A 21 -7.77 -7.14 3.91
C LEU A 21 -7.17 -5.94 3.18
N ALA A 22 -7.43 -5.80 1.87
CA ALA A 22 -6.97 -4.66 1.10
C ALA A 22 -7.49 -3.33 1.69
N ILE A 23 -8.79 -3.27 1.99
CA ILE A 23 -9.42 -2.11 2.62
C ILE A 23 -8.80 -1.83 3.99
N LEU A 24 -8.57 -2.87 4.80
CA LEU A 24 -7.93 -2.73 6.10
C LEU A 24 -6.54 -2.09 5.98
N PHE A 25 -5.66 -2.64 5.13
CA PHE A 25 -4.32 -2.10 4.94
C PHE A 25 -4.34 -0.67 4.38
N PHE A 26 -5.25 -0.38 3.45
CA PHE A 26 -5.44 0.96 2.91
C PHE A 26 -5.83 1.97 3.99
N ILE A 27 -6.83 1.61 4.83
CA ILE A 27 -7.29 2.45 5.94
C ILE A 27 -6.19 2.64 6.98
N VAL A 28 -5.46 1.59 7.36
CA VAL A 28 -4.36 1.70 8.33
C VAL A 28 -3.26 2.64 7.82
N GLY A 29 -2.85 2.49 6.56
CA GLY A 29 -1.89 3.41 5.93
C GLY A 29 -2.43 4.85 5.91
N GLY A 30 -3.71 5.03 5.56
CA GLY A 30 -4.39 6.32 5.58
C GLY A 30 -4.42 6.96 6.97
N VAL A 31 -4.77 6.22 8.02
CA VAL A 31 -4.82 6.73 9.40
C VAL A 31 -3.44 7.18 9.85
N ILE A 32 -2.39 6.40 9.57
CA ILE A 32 -1.00 6.81 9.86
C ILE A 32 -0.67 8.10 9.11
N TYR A 33 -0.95 8.15 7.80
CA TYR A 33 -0.65 9.29 6.96
C TYR A 33 -1.35 10.57 7.47
N VAL A 34 -2.66 10.52 7.70
CA VAL A 34 -3.47 11.65 8.19
C VAL A 34 -3.03 12.09 9.59
N SER A 35 -2.68 11.15 10.47
CA SER A 35 -2.29 11.44 11.86
C SER A 35 -0.95 12.16 11.95
N TYR A 36 0.03 11.80 11.12
CA TYR A 36 1.42 12.20 11.34
C TYR A 36 2.02 13.10 10.26
N ARG A 37 1.52 13.07 9.01
CA ARG A 37 2.10 13.88 7.92
C ARG A 37 1.77 15.36 8.09
N VAL A 38 2.52 16.22 7.40
CA VAL A 38 2.34 17.67 7.45
C VAL A 38 1.05 18.10 6.72
N LYS A 39 0.34 19.09 7.26
CA LYS A 39 -0.92 19.61 6.68
C LYS A 39 -0.77 20.33 5.35
N SER A 40 0.45 20.69 4.95
CA SER A 40 0.72 21.34 3.66
C SER A 40 0.56 20.41 2.44
N LEU A 41 0.35 19.11 2.67
CA LEU A 41 0.14 18.15 1.59
C LEU A 41 -1.26 18.31 0.98
N TYR A 42 -1.36 18.12 -0.34
CA TYR A 42 -2.59 18.31 -1.10
C TYR A 42 -3.81 17.59 -0.53
N MET A 43 -3.64 16.41 0.07
CA MET A 43 -4.71 15.64 0.70
C MET A 43 -5.50 16.44 1.76
N PHE A 44 -4.85 17.32 2.52
CA PHE A 44 -5.54 18.13 3.53
C PHE A 44 -6.42 19.22 2.92
N ASN A 45 -6.12 19.70 1.71
CA ASN A 45 -7.03 20.59 0.98
C ASN A 45 -8.33 19.87 0.61
N TRP A 46 -8.26 18.58 0.26
CA TRP A 46 -9.46 17.78 0.01
C TRP A 46 -10.30 17.62 1.28
N PHE A 47 -9.67 17.37 2.44
CA PHE A 47 -10.40 17.31 3.70
C PHE A 47 -11.07 18.63 4.05
N ASN A 48 -10.40 19.75 3.80
CA ASN A 48 -10.97 21.07 4.00
C ASN A 48 -12.21 21.29 3.12
N ILE A 49 -12.10 20.99 1.81
CA ILE A 49 -13.22 21.10 0.87
C ILE A 49 -14.41 20.22 1.28
N LEU A 50 -14.14 19.04 1.85
CA LEU A 50 -15.16 18.11 2.34
C LEU A 50 -15.70 18.47 3.74
N GLY A 51 -15.19 19.53 4.38
CA GLY A 51 -15.58 19.93 5.74
C GLY A 51 -15.11 18.95 6.83
N LEU A 52 -14.04 18.18 6.58
CA LEU A 52 -13.55 17.13 7.46
C LEU A 52 -12.42 17.57 8.40
N ASP A 53 -12.00 18.84 8.36
CA ASP A 53 -10.86 19.35 9.13
C ASP A 53 -10.97 19.07 10.63
N ASN A 54 -12.16 19.24 11.22
CA ASN A 54 -12.39 18.97 12.65
C ASN A 54 -12.11 17.51 13.02
N TYR A 55 -12.47 16.56 12.15
CA TYR A 55 -12.21 15.14 12.38
C TYR A 55 -10.73 14.81 12.23
N VAL A 56 -10.06 15.43 11.26
CA VAL A 56 -8.61 15.31 11.07
C VAL A 56 -7.87 15.84 12.29
N ASP A 57 -8.28 16.99 12.83
CA ASP A 57 -7.66 17.58 14.01
C ASP A 57 -7.91 16.78 15.28
N TYR A 58 -9.12 16.23 15.42
CA TYR A 58 -9.42 15.28 16.47
C TYR A 58 -8.55 14.02 16.36
N LEU A 59 -8.38 13.45 15.17
CA LEU A 59 -7.55 12.27 14.96
C LEU A 59 -6.08 12.55 15.33
N ARG A 60 -5.55 13.71 14.93
CA ARG A 60 -4.17 14.11 15.20
C ARG A 60 -3.90 14.43 16.66
N SER A 61 -4.84 15.06 17.37
CA SER A 61 -4.68 15.35 18.80
C SER A 61 -4.67 14.09 19.66
N ASN A 62 -5.38 13.04 19.24
CA ASN A 62 -5.44 11.76 19.95
C ASN A 62 -4.34 10.78 19.54
N ILE A 63 -4.13 10.58 18.23
CA ILE A 63 -3.20 9.57 17.71
C ILE A 63 -1.84 10.20 17.40
N GLY A 64 -1.82 11.36 16.76
CA GLY A 64 -0.60 12.05 16.35
C GLY A 64 0.30 12.51 17.52
N ALA A 65 -0.23 12.52 18.75
CA ALA A 65 0.52 12.82 19.97
C ALA A 65 1.52 11.73 20.36
N TYR A 66 1.34 10.49 19.90
CA TYR A 66 2.23 9.38 20.23
C TYR A 66 3.54 9.43 19.43
N ARG A 67 4.66 9.14 20.09
CA ARG A 67 5.96 9.06 19.42
C ARG A 67 6.10 7.71 18.72
N ILE A 68 6.07 7.72 17.40
CA ILE A 68 6.39 6.56 16.55
C ILE A 68 7.66 6.83 15.73
N PRO A 69 8.35 5.76 15.25
CA PRO A 69 9.53 5.91 14.40
C PRO A 69 9.22 6.66 13.09
N ASN A 70 10.22 7.35 12.55
CA ASN A 70 10.04 8.16 11.34
C ASN A 70 9.66 7.31 10.11
N PHE A 71 10.26 6.13 9.93
CA PHE A 71 9.91 5.24 8.82
C PHE A 71 8.42 4.83 8.87
N VAL A 72 7.84 4.69 10.06
CA VAL A 72 6.41 4.38 10.22
C VAL A 72 5.54 5.55 9.73
N LYS A 73 5.96 6.79 9.97
CA LYS A 73 5.21 7.99 9.53
C LYS A 73 5.34 8.23 8.03
N TYR A 74 6.56 8.05 7.52
CA TYR A 74 6.92 8.55 6.20
C TYR A 74 6.88 7.49 5.11
N SER A 75 7.15 6.22 5.43
CA SER A 75 7.37 5.15 4.44
C SER A 75 6.40 3.97 4.53
N LEU A 76 6.02 3.58 5.75
CA LEU A 76 5.12 2.44 5.97
C LEU A 76 3.77 2.59 5.26
N PRO A 77 3.09 3.76 5.25
CA PRO A 77 1.83 3.93 4.55
C PRO A 77 1.90 3.53 3.08
N ASP A 78 2.96 3.92 2.39
CA ASP A 78 3.12 3.65 0.96
C ASP A 78 3.34 2.15 0.68
N GLY A 79 4.09 1.47 1.55
CA GLY A 79 4.21 0.01 1.53
C GLY A 79 2.87 -0.70 1.74
N LEU A 80 2.07 -0.25 2.73
CA LEU A 80 0.74 -0.81 3.00
C LEU A 80 -0.22 -0.61 1.83
N TRP A 81 -0.18 0.56 1.19
CA TRP A 81 -0.97 0.85 0.00
C TRP A 81 -0.57 -0.01 -1.19
N LEU A 82 0.72 -0.25 -1.40
CA LEU A 82 1.20 -1.15 -2.45
C LEU A 82 0.74 -2.60 -2.21
N PHE A 83 0.75 -3.04 -0.96
CA PHE A 83 0.25 -4.38 -0.62
C PHE A 83 -1.27 -4.48 -0.82
N ALA A 84 -2.03 -3.48 -0.38
CA ALA A 84 -3.48 -3.38 -0.63
C ALA A 84 -3.79 -3.43 -2.13
N TYR A 85 -3.02 -2.69 -2.94
CA TYR A 85 -3.10 -2.71 -4.39
C TYR A 85 -2.96 -4.12 -4.95
N PHE A 86 -1.93 -4.87 -4.55
CA PHE A 86 -1.74 -6.24 -5.01
C PHE A 86 -2.91 -7.16 -4.68
N LEU A 87 -3.49 -7.03 -3.48
CA LEU A 87 -4.68 -7.81 -3.09
C LEU A 87 -5.90 -7.47 -3.97
N VAL A 88 -6.06 -6.21 -4.36
CA VAL A 88 -7.12 -5.78 -5.29
C VAL A 88 -6.91 -6.39 -6.67
N ILE A 89 -5.71 -6.26 -7.25
CA ILE A 89 -5.39 -6.83 -8.57
C ILE A 89 -5.57 -8.35 -8.57
N LYS A 90 -5.14 -9.04 -7.50
CA LYS A 90 -5.38 -10.48 -7.31
C LYS A 90 -6.86 -10.85 -7.22
N THR A 91 -7.67 -9.96 -6.65
CA THR A 91 -9.11 -10.18 -6.56
C THR A 91 -9.80 -10.01 -7.91
N ILE A 92 -9.35 -9.04 -8.73
CA ILE A 92 -9.90 -8.78 -10.07
C ILE A 92 -9.55 -9.89 -11.06
N TYR A 93 -8.27 -10.29 -11.13
CA TYR A 93 -7.79 -11.24 -12.15
C TYR A 93 -7.69 -12.69 -11.64
N GLY A 94 -7.80 -12.93 -10.34
CA GLY A 94 -7.72 -14.27 -9.75
C GLY A 94 -6.38 -14.96 -10.04
N THR A 95 -6.44 -16.15 -10.64
CA THR A 95 -5.25 -16.92 -11.03
C THR A 95 -4.82 -16.66 -12.47
N GLU A 96 -5.54 -15.84 -13.23
CA GLU A 96 -5.23 -15.59 -14.62
C GLU A 96 -4.01 -14.68 -14.77
N MET A 97 -3.05 -15.14 -15.57
CA MET A 97 -1.83 -14.39 -15.92
C MET A 97 -1.92 -13.85 -17.34
N SER A 98 -3.02 -13.15 -17.64
CA SER A 98 -3.15 -12.44 -18.91
C SER A 98 -2.10 -11.32 -19.01
N LYS A 99 -1.76 -10.89 -20.23
CA LYS A 99 -0.85 -9.74 -20.43
C LYS A 99 -1.33 -8.50 -19.67
N VAL A 100 -2.65 -8.28 -19.65
CA VAL A 100 -3.27 -7.17 -18.91
C VAL A 100 -3.04 -7.33 -17.41
N ALA A 101 -3.27 -8.53 -16.86
CA ALA A 101 -3.04 -8.79 -15.43
C ALA A 101 -1.57 -8.53 -15.04
N ILE A 102 -0.61 -8.99 -15.86
CA ILE A 102 0.83 -8.77 -15.61
C ILE A 102 1.17 -7.28 -15.62
N ILE A 103 0.64 -6.53 -16.59
CA ILE A 103 0.83 -5.07 -16.67
C ILE A 103 0.25 -4.41 -15.43
N SER A 104 -0.98 -4.77 -15.03
CA SER A 104 -1.59 -4.26 -13.80
C SER A 104 -0.73 -4.58 -12.58
N TYR A 105 -0.32 -5.83 -12.36
CA TYR A 105 0.56 -6.16 -11.23
C TYR A 105 1.84 -5.33 -11.20
N SER A 106 2.44 -5.05 -12.36
CA SER A 106 3.74 -4.38 -12.44
C SER A 106 3.66 -2.85 -12.41
N ALA A 107 2.52 -2.25 -12.78
CA ALA A 107 2.41 -0.80 -12.99
C ALA A 107 2.77 0.02 -11.74
N LEU A 108 2.06 -0.19 -10.62
CA LEU A 108 2.28 0.61 -9.41
C LEU A 108 3.65 0.37 -8.76
N PRO A 109 4.16 -0.88 -8.62
CA PRO A 109 5.52 -1.11 -8.11
C PRO A 109 6.61 -0.43 -8.94
N LEU A 110 6.50 -0.48 -10.27
CA LEU A 110 7.48 0.16 -11.16
C LEU A 110 7.44 1.68 -11.04
N ILE A 111 6.25 2.26 -10.91
CA ILE A 111 6.11 3.70 -10.68
C ILE A 111 6.70 4.09 -9.32
N ALA A 112 6.38 3.36 -8.25
CA ALA A 112 6.83 3.67 -6.89
C ALA A 112 8.36 3.54 -6.73
N ILE A 113 8.95 2.43 -7.17
CA ILE A 113 10.40 2.23 -7.12
C ILE A 113 11.10 3.17 -8.12
N GLY A 114 10.53 3.33 -9.31
CA GLY A 114 11.06 4.22 -10.34
C GLY A 114 11.10 5.68 -9.87
N SER A 115 10.06 6.17 -9.19
CA SER A 115 10.04 7.53 -8.68
C SER A 115 11.12 7.76 -7.62
N GLU A 116 11.36 6.81 -6.72
CA GLU A 116 12.45 6.92 -5.73
C GLU A 116 13.83 6.97 -6.40
N ILE A 117 14.08 6.12 -7.39
CA ILE A 117 15.34 6.14 -8.14
C ILE A 117 15.51 7.47 -8.88
N LEU A 118 14.44 7.99 -9.49
CA LEU A 118 14.47 9.27 -10.21
C LEU A 118 14.68 10.48 -9.30
N GLN A 119 14.24 10.40 -8.04
CA GLN A 119 14.51 11.44 -7.03
C GLN A 119 16.00 11.55 -6.70
N ILE A 120 16.77 10.46 -6.76
CA ILE A 120 18.24 10.49 -6.60
C ILE A 120 18.88 11.43 -7.63
N PHE A 121 18.34 11.44 -8.86
CA PHE A 121 18.81 12.28 -9.95
C PHE A 121 18.12 13.65 -10.01
N ASN A 122 17.25 13.97 -9.05
CA ASN A 122 16.40 15.18 -9.02
C ASN A 122 15.52 15.35 -10.27
N LEU A 123 15.14 14.25 -10.93
CA LEU A 123 14.28 14.27 -12.12
C LEU A 123 12.79 14.38 -11.77
N VAL A 124 12.43 13.98 -10.55
CA VAL A 124 11.07 14.03 -10.01
C VAL A 124 11.12 14.75 -8.65
N PRO A 125 10.17 15.64 -8.33
CA PRO A 125 10.11 16.29 -7.02
C PRO A 125 9.90 15.25 -5.91
N GLY A 126 10.75 15.29 -4.90
CA GLY A 126 10.72 14.37 -3.77
C GLY A 126 12.06 14.36 -3.03
N VAL A 127 12.16 13.52 -2.00
CA VAL A 127 13.41 13.28 -1.27
C VAL A 127 13.58 11.78 -1.21
N PHE A 128 14.65 11.28 -1.82
CA PHE A 128 14.96 9.86 -1.80
C PHE A 128 15.05 9.35 -0.36
N ASP A 129 14.25 8.33 -0.03
CA ASP A 129 14.30 7.64 1.26
C ASP A 129 14.48 6.12 1.06
N ILE A 130 15.54 5.58 1.66
CA ILE A 130 15.81 4.14 1.62
C ILE A 130 14.69 3.33 2.29
N TYR A 131 14.01 3.90 3.28
CA TYR A 131 12.89 3.23 3.94
C TYR A 131 11.67 3.08 3.04
N ASP A 132 11.48 3.99 2.07
CA ASP A 132 10.41 3.86 1.08
C ASP A 132 10.67 2.63 0.20
N LEU A 133 11.90 2.49 -0.31
CA LEU A 133 12.32 1.31 -1.06
C LEU A 133 12.19 0.02 -0.25
N ILE A 134 12.61 0.02 1.01
CA ILE A 134 12.47 -1.14 1.89
C ILE A 134 10.99 -1.51 2.04
N CYS A 135 10.11 -0.53 2.29
CA CYS A 135 8.68 -0.77 2.44
C CYS A 135 8.06 -1.34 1.15
N TYR A 136 8.41 -0.81 -0.02
CA TYR A 136 7.94 -1.33 -1.31
C TYR A 136 8.43 -2.77 -1.55
N ILE A 137 9.72 -3.03 -1.35
CA ILE A 137 10.31 -4.35 -1.55
C ILE A 137 9.68 -5.36 -0.59
N CYS A 138 9.51 -5.02 0.68
CA CYS A 138 8.82 -5.88 1.65
C CYS A 138 7.40 -6.24 1.19
N SER A 139 6.61 -5.27 0.73
CA SER A 139 5.26 -5.52 0.23
C SER A 139 5.26 -6.45 -1.00
N ILE A 140 6.19 -6.27 -1.93
CA ILE A 140 6.36 -7.14 -3.10
C ILE A 140 6.72 -8.56 -2.68
N LEU A 141 7.72 -8.72 -1.80
CA LEU A 141 8.19 -10.02 -1.34
C LEU A 141 7.11 -10.78 -0.56
N ILE A 142 6.41 -10.10 0.35
CA ILE A 142 5.30 -10.69 1.12
C ILE A 142 4.20 -11.14 0.16
N PHE A 143 3.79 -10.28 -0.78
CA PHE A 143 2.77 -10.63 -1.75
C PHE A 143 3.19 -11.83 -2.61
N TYR A 144 4.40 -11.81 -3.15
CA TYR A 144 4.92 -12.89 -3.99
C TYR A 144 5.02 -14.21 -3.22
N TYR A 145 5.48 -14.17 -1.96
CA TYR A 145 5.50 -15.34 -1.09
C TYR A 145 4.10 -15.93 -0.91
N LEU A 146 3.11 -15.10 -0.55
CA LEU A 146 1.72 -15.55 -0.35
C LEU A 146 1.06 -16.04 -1.65
N ASN A 147 1.45 -15.48 -2.79
CA ASN A 147 0.92 -15.83 -4.11
C ASN A 147 1.69 -16.96 -4.80
N THR A 148 2.76 -17.51 -4.21
CA THR A 148 3.54 -18.59 -4.81
C THR A 148 3.58 -19.82 -3.93
N PHE A 149 3.65 -19.65 -2.60
CA PHE A 149 3.75 -20.75 -1.67
C PHE A 149 2.45 -21.56 -1.62
N LYS A 150 2.58 -22.88 -1.79
CA LYS A 150 1.48 -23.85 -1.73
C LYS A 150 1.53 -24.55 -0.37
N LEU A 151 0.36 -24.68 0.27
CA LEU A 151 0.15 -25.42 1.52
C LEU A 151 -0.56 -26.74 1.24
#